data_AF-G5QFP7-F1
#
_entry.id   AF-G5QFP7-F1
#
_cell.length_a   1.000
_cell.length_b   1.000
_cell.length_c   1.000
_cell.angle_alpha   90.00
_cell.angle_beta   90.00
_cell.angle_gamma   90.00
#
_symmetry.space_group_name_H-M   'P 1'
#
loop_
_entity.id
_entity.type
_entity.pdbx_description
1 polymer ?
#
loop_
_entity_poly.entity_id
_entity_poly.type
_entity_poly.pdbx_seq_one_letter_code
_entity_poly.pdbx_strand_id
1 'polypeptide(L)'
;MHLFLHLILKANHSPAVVNTDIGEMLVERGQLITGRPKLVSETFIPDNKVKSLLRSFEGNGMIRIESKGRKFSLITVLKYDDFQAPNCPTDVQRMSNANTSNDAAHSKCCPTDVQYVLESTAA
;
A
#
# COMPACT_ATOMS: atom_id res chain seq x y z
N MET A 1 -5.40 -9.74 -12.81
CA MET A 1 -4.48 -8.87 -12.04
C MET A 1 -5.16 -7.72 -11.27
N HIS A 2 -6.47 -7.47 -11.45
CA HIS A 2 -7.15 -6.31 -10.85
C HIS A 2 -7.15 -6.28 -9.30
N LEU A 3 -7.39 -7.41 -8.62
CA LEU A 3 -7.49 -7.45 -7.15
C LEU A 3 -6.17 -7.08 -6.45
N PHE A 4 -5.03 -7.59 -6.92
CA PHE A 4 -3.75 -7.31 -6.25
C PHE A 4 -3.35 -5.84 -6.36
N LEU A 5 -3.55 -5.23 -7.53
CA LEU A 5 -3.35 -3.80 -7.73
C LEU A 5 -4.26 -2.98 -6.81
N HIS A 6 -5.53 -3.38 -6.69
CA HIS A 6 -6.48 -2.75 -5.76
C HIS A 6 -5.98 -2.80 -4.30
N LEU A 7 -5.41 -3.93 -3.87
CA LEU A 7 -4.84 -4.05 -2.52
C LEU A 7 -3.63 -3.13 -2.32
N ILE A 8 -2.73 -3.02 -3.30
CA ILE A 8 -1.57 -2.12 -3.23
C ILE A 8 -2.04 -0.66 -3.12
N LEU A 9 -2.95 -0.23 -3.99
CA LEU A 9 -3.40 1.16 -4.02
C LEU A 9 -4.21 1.55 -2.78
N LYS A 10 -4.91 0.59 -2.17
CA LYS A 10 -5.74 0.81 -0.98
C LYS A 10 -4.96 0.64 0.33
N ALA A 11 -3.79 0.00 0.30
CA ALA A 11 -2.93 -0.12 1.47
C ALA A 11 -2.44 1.25 1.92
N ASN A 12 -2.35 1.44 3.24
CA ASN A 12 -1.90 2.68 3.84
C ASN A 12 -0.47 3.02 3.39
N HIS A 13 -0.25 4.24 2.93
CA HIS A 13 1.09 4.73 2.57
C HIS A 13 1.93 5.12 3.79
N SER A 14 1.30 5.36 4.94
CA SER A 14 1.91 5.68 6.22
C SER A 14 1.05 5.12 7.36
N PRO A 15 1.62 4.88 8.56
CA PRO A 15 0.86 4.36 9.69
C PRO A 15 -0.32 5.28 10.07
N ALA A 16 -1.48 4.70 10.33
CA ALA A 16 -2.68 5.43 10.73
C ALA A 16 -3.49 4.65 11.76
N VAL A 17 -4.06 5.36 12.73
CA VAL A 17 -4.99 4.78 13.70
C VAL A 17 -6.40 4.80 13.09
N VAL A 18 -7.04 3.64 13.02
CA VAL A 18 -8.38 3.47 12.46
C VAL A 18 -9.33 3.00 13.54
N ASN A 19 -10.46 3.69 13.67
CA ASN A 19 -11.56 3.27 14.53
C ASN A 19 -12.30 2.08 13.89
N THR A 20 -12.33 0.95 14.60
CA THR A 20 -13.03 -0.26 14.17
C THR A 20 -14.04 -0.71 15.21
N ASP A 21 -14.92 -1.64 14.83
CA ASP A 21 -15.92 -2.23 15.73
C ASP A 21 -15.33 -2.93 16.98
N ILE A 22 -14.03 -3.21 16.98
CA ILE A 22 -13.31 -3.84 18.11
C ILE A 22 -12.41 -2.85 18.87
N GLY A 23 -12.48 -1.56 18.54
CA GLY A 23 -11.66 -0.49 19.10
C GLY A 23 -10.72 0.17 18.08
N GLU A 24 -9.85 1.03 18.59
CA GLU A 24 -8.79 1.66 17.81
C GLU A 24 -7.72 0.63 17.43
N MET A 25 -7.34 0.61 16.16
CA MET A 25 -6.29 -0.26 15.66
C MET A 25 -5.27 0.56 14.87
N LEU A 26 -3.99 0.38 15.20
CA LEU A 26 -2.89 0.90 14.39
C LEU A 26 -2.78 0.05 13.12
N VAL A 27 -2.91 0.71 11.97
CA VAL A 27 -2.75 0.11 10.65
C VAL A 27 -1.46 0.65 10.06
N GLU A 28 -0.46 -0.21 9.98
CA GLU A 28 0.87 0.16 9.49
C GLU A 28 0.87 0.44 7.99
N ARG A 29 1.96 1.04 7.53
CA ARG A 29 2.23 1.19 6.11
C ARG A 29 2.22 -0.18 5.39
N GLY A 30 1.63 -0.23 4.20
CA GLY A 30 1.45 -1.45 3.43
C GLY A 30 0.33 -2.35 3.94
N GLN A 31 -0.45 -1.90 4.93
CA GLN A 31 -1.59 -2.64 5.46
C GLN A 31 -2.93 -1.98 5.10
N LEU A 32 -3.98 -2.79 5.05
CA LEU A 32 -5.36 -2.34 4.92
C LEU A 32 -6.31 -3.21 5.74
N ILE A 33 -7.36 -2.59 6.26
CA ILE A 33 -8.50 -3.29 6.84
C ILE A 33 -9.56 -3.44 5.77
N THR A 34 -10.01 -4.67 5.52
CA THR A 34 -11.08 -4.93 4.57
C THR A 34 -11.81 -6.23 4.86
N GLY A 35 -12.95 -6.43 4.21
CA GLY A 35 -13.69 -7.70 4.23
C GLY A 35 -13.95 -8.19 2.81
N ARG A 36 -14.17 -9.50 2.64
CA ARG A 36 -14.48 -10.08 1.32
C ARG A 36 -15.69 -9.41 0.64
N PRO A 37 -16.82 -9.14 1.32
CA PRO A 37 -17.94 -8.43 0.69
C PRO A 37 -17.56 -7.04 0.19
N LYS A 38 -16.70 -6.31 0.92
CA LYS A 38 -16.20 -5.00 0.51
C LYS A 38 -15.36 -5.10 -0.76
N LEU A 39 -14.42 -6.05 -0.80
CA LEU A 39 -13.60 -6.31 -2.00
C LEU A 39 -14.45 -6.66 -3.23
N VAL A 40 -15.50 -7.49 -3.05
CA VAL A 40 -16.45 -7.81 -4.13
C VAL A 40 -17.15 -6.54 -4.63
N SER A 41 -17.63 -5.68 -3.72
CA SER A 41 -18.32 -4.44 -4.09
C SER A 41 -17.41 -3.42 -4.78
N GLU A 42 -16.13 -3.35 -4.40
CA GLU A 42 -15.19 -2.37 -4.95
C GLU A 42 -14.59 -2.82 -6.28
N THR A 43 -14.38 -4.13 -6.45
CA THR A 43 -13.66 -4.67 -7.62
C THR A 43 -14.57 -5.34 -8.63
N PHE A 44 -15.86 -5.55 -8.29
CA PHE A 44 -16.83 -6.33 -9.05
C PHE A 44 -16.37 -7.76 -9.38
N ILE A 45 -15.41 -8.29 -8.61
CA ILE A 45 -14.95 -9.67 -8.73
C ILE A 45 -15.88 -10.55 -7.89
N PRO A 46 -16.40 -11.68 -8.43
CA PRO A 46 -17.24 -12.60 -7.67
C PRO A 46 -16.57 -13.11 -6.38
N ASP A 47 -17.33 -13.30 -5.29
CA ASP A 47 -16.79 -13.70 -3.97
C ASP A 47 -15.90 -14.95 -4.03
N ASN A 48 -16.32 -15.97 -4.76
CA ASN A 48 -15.54 -17.20 -4.95
C ASN A 48 -14.17 -16.93 -5.59
N LYS A 49 -14.11 -16.01 -6.55
CA LYS A 49 -12.86 -15.59 -7.20
C LYS A 49 -12.02 -14.75 -6.25
N VAL A 50 -12.60 -13.80 -5.51
CA VAL A 50 -11.89 -13.03 -4.48
C VAL A 50 -11.24 -13.96 -3.46
N LYS A 51 -12.00 -14.93 -2.94
CA LYS A 51 -11.51 -15.93 -1.98
C LYS A 51 -10.35 -16.75 -2.55
N SER A 52 -10.49 -17.23 -3.79
CA SER A 52 -9.43 -18.00 -4.46
C SER A 52 -8.16 -17.17 -4.65
N LEU A 53 -8.30 -15.94 -5.17
CA LEU A 53 -7.17 -15.03 -5.40
C LEU A 53 -6.45 -14.66 -4.10
N LEU A 54 -7.19 -14.33 -3.04
CA LEU A 54 -6.59 -14.04 -1.73
C LEU A 54 -5.77 -15.22 -1.20
N ARG A 55 -6.28 -16.46 -1.35
CA ARG A 55 -5.52 -17.67 -0.99
C ARG A 55 -4.28 -17.87 -1.85
N SER A 56 -4.38 -17.64 -3.16
CA SER A 56 -3.22 -17.72 -4.06
C SER A 56 -2.16 -16.67 -3.73
N PHE A 57 -2.57 -15.43 -3.44
CA PHE A 57 -1.64 -14.37 -3.06
C PHE A 57 -0.93 -14.66 -1.74
N GLU A 58 -1.65 -15.20 -0.76
CA GLU A 58 -1.07 -15.63 0.51
C GLU A 58 -0.11 -16.81 0.32
N GLY A 59 -0.51 -17.84 -0.43
CA GLY A 59 0.35 -19.00 -0.75
C GLY A 59 1.60 -18.65 -1.53
N ASN A 60 1.55 -17.59 -2.35
CA ASN A 60 2.70 -17.08 -3.11
C ASN A 60 3.55 -16.06 -2.33
N GLY A 61 3.23 -15.78 -1.06
CA GLY A 61 3.97 -14.81 -0.25
C GLY A 61 3.84 -13.36 -0.75
N MET A 62 2.74 -13.02 -1.40
CA MET A 62 2.46 -11.65 -1.85
C MET A 62 1.79 -10.82 -0.75
N ILE A 63 0.91 -11.46 0.03
CA ILE A 63 0.17 -10.84 1.14
C ILE A 63 0.15 -11.76 2.35
N ARG A 64 -0.12 -11.19 3.54
CA ARG A 64 -0.51 -11.90 4.75
C ARG A 64 -1.91 -11.47 5.17
N ILE A 65 -2.76 -12.41 5.56
CA ILE A 65 -4.13 -12.12 6.00
C ILE A 65 -4.31 -12.50 7.46
N GLU A 66 -4.66 -11.53 8.30
CA GLU A 66 -5.01 -11.75 9.69
C GLU A 66 -6.48 -11.49 9.92
N SER A 67 -7.22 -12.50 10.35
CA SER A 67 -8.63 -12.33 10.70
C SER A 67 -8.76 -11.60 12.04
N LYS A 68 -9.37 -10.42 12.04
CA LYS A 68 -9.65 -9.62 13.24
C LYS A 68 -11.13 -9.79 13.57
N GLY A 69 -11.46 -10.92 14.18
CA GLY A 69 -12.83 -11.32 14.49
C GLY A 69 -13.62 -11.82 13.27
N ARG A 70 -14.95 -11.62 13.29
CA ARG A 70 -15.87 -12.16 12.25
C ARG A 70 -16.14 -11.20 11.08
N LYS A 71 -15.83 -9.92 11.22
CA LYS A 71 -16.31 -8.88 10.28
C LYS A 71 -15.26 -8.47 9.24
N PHE A 72 -13.98 -8.43 9.61
CA PHE A 72 -12.93 -7.94 8.74
C PHE A 72 -11.60 -8.66 8.95
N SER A 73 -10.69 -8.43 8.02
CA SER A 73 -9.32 -8.93 8.04
C SER A 73 -8.36 -7.76 7.84
N LEU A 74 -7.22 -7.84 8.52
CA LEU A 74 -6.07 -7.02 8.26
C LEU A 74 -5.23 -7.72 7.18
N ILE A 75 -5.08 -7.08 6.03
CA ILE A 75 -4.23 -7.56 4.95
C ILE A 75 -2.94 -6.76 4.99
N THR A 76 -1.79 -7.44 4.95
CA THR A 76 -0.46 -6.83 4.82
C THR A 76 0.12 -7.21 3.46
N VAL A 77 0.55 -6.23 2.66
CA VAL A 77 1.28 -6.47 1.41
C VAL A 77 2.76 -6.63 1.73
N LEU A 78 3.33 -7.83 1.51
CA LEU A 78 4.66 -8.18 2.04
C LEU A 78 5.81 -7.44 1.34
N LYS A 79 5.64 -7.11 0.06
CA LYS A 79 6.63 -6.38 -0.75
C LYS A 79 6.13 -4.99 -1.13
N TYR A 80 5.44 -4.30 -0.22
CA TYR A 80 4.80 -3.02 -0.53
C TYR A 80 5.79 -1.96 -1.02
N ASP A 81 7.00 -1.94 -0.46
CA ASP A 81 8.08 -1.03 -0.86
C ASP A 81 8.50 -1.18 -2.32
N ASP A 82 8.48 -2.39 -2.86
CA ASP A 82 8.83 -2.64 -4.26
C ASP A 82 7.83 -1.98 -5.24
N PHE A 83 6.60 -1.70 -4.77
CA PHE A 83 5.53 -1.12 -5.58
C PHE A 83 5.25 0.35 -5.27
N GLN A 84 5.52 0.80 -4.05
CA GLN A 84 5.15 2.12 -3.53
C GLN A 84 6.32 2.76 -2.78
N ALA A 85 7.55 2.57 -3.26
CA ALA A 85 8.74 3.19 -2.68
C ALA A 85 8.53 4.70 -2.47
N PRO A 86 9.00 5.27 -1.36
CA PRO A 86 8.99 6.72 -1.19
C PRO A 86 9.73 7.36 -2.38
N ASN A 87 9.06 8.26 -3.10
CA ASN A 87 9.73 9.03 -4.13
C ASN A 87 10.84 9.86 -3.48
N CYS A 88 12.09 9.48 -3.73
CA CYS A 88 13.24 10.31 -3.40
C CYS A 88 13.51 11.22 -4.60
N PRO A 89 13.29 12.55 -4.51
CA PRO A 89 13.51 13.47 -5.63
C PRO A 89 14.94 13.40 -6.19
N THR A 90 15.90 12.98 -5.36
CA THR A 90 17.31 12.86 -5.71
C THR A 90 17.61 11.73 -6.70
N ASP A 91 16.85 10.63 -6.69
CA ASP A 91 17.10 9.49 -7.60
C ASP A 91 16.53 9.72 -9.01
N VAL A 92 15.46 10.51 -9.14
CA VAL A 92 14.82 10.79 -10.43
C VAL A 92 15.68 11.74 -11.28
N GLN A 93 16.40 12.68 -10.65
CA GLN A 93 17.35 13.56 -11.36
C GLN A 93 18.56 12.82 -11.95
N ARG A 94 18.91 11.64 -11.41
CA ARG A 94 20.06 10.87 -11.90
C ARG A 94 19.78 10.17 -13.23
N MET A 95 18.52 9.82 -13.52
CA MET A 95 18.14 9.20 -14.79
C MET A 95 18.01 10.21 -15.95
N SER A 96 17.74 11.48 -15.67
CA SER A 96 17.70 12.55 -16.69
C SER A 96 19.09 13.07 -17.06
N ASN A 97 20.07 12.88 -16.18
CA ASN A 97 21.44 13.39 -16.33
C ASN A 97 22.45 12.24 -16.40
N ALA A 98 22.19 11.20 -17.19
CA ALA A 98 23.21 10.20 -17.53
C ALA A 98 24.21 10.78 -18.54
N ASN A 99 25.00 11.75 -18.08
CA ASN A 99 26.28 12.21 -18.65
C ASN A 99 26.99 13.04 -17.58
N THR A 100 27.66 12.38 -16.63
CA THR A 100 29.05 12.66 -16.21
C THR A 100 29.40 11.89 -14.93
N SER A 101 30.63 11.37 -14.96
CA SER A 101 31.32 10.56 -13.96
C SER A 101 31.35 11.19 -12.56
N ASN A 102 31.11 10.39 -11.52
CA ASN A 102 32.05 10.12 -10.41
C ASN A 102 31.34 9.47 -9.21
N ASP A 103 32.02 8.49 -8.64
CA ASP A 103 31.73 7.82 -7.37
C ASP A 103 31.54 8.81 -6.22
N ALA A 104 30.48 8.61 -5.45
CA ALA A 104 30.45 8.90 -4.01
C ALA A 104 29.27 8.16 -3.36
N ALA A 105 29.59 7.16 -2.54
CA ALA A 105 28.67 6.61 -1.56
C ALA A 105 28.36 7.70 -0.52
N HIS A 106 27.10 8.11 -0.35
CA HIS A 106 26.69 8.86 0.82
C HIS A 106 25.23 8.58 1.18
N SER A 107 25.06 7.94 2.34
CA SER A 107 23.81 7.82 3.08
C SER A 107 23.10 9.17 3.16
N LYS A 108 21.83 9.25 2.75
CA LYS A 108 20.97 10.38 3.10
C LYS A 108 19.56 9.89 3.43
N CYS A 109 19.24 10.02 4.71
CA CYS A 109 17.90 10.09 5.26
C CYS A 109 17.06 11.02 4.39
N CYS A 110 15.92 10.53 3.89
CA CYS A 110 14.97 11.36 3.15
C CYS A 110 14.47 12.47 4.10
N PRO A 111 14.57 13.76 3.74
CA PRO A 111 13.90 14.82 4.50
C PRO A 111 12.38 14.73 4.28
N THR A 112 11.62 14.92 5.36
CA THR A 112 10.18 14.62 5.49
C THR A 112 9.24 15.58 4.75
N ASP A 113 9.73 16.56 4.00
CA ASP A 113 8.85 17.58 3.43
C ASP A 113 8.37 17.24 2.01
N VAL A 114 7.45 16.28 1.91
CA VAL A 114 6.56 16.16 0.74
C VAL A 114 5.25 16.85 1.10
N GLN A 115 5.18 18.14 0.77
CA GLN A 115 3.97 18.95 0.93
C GLN A 115 2.96 18.55 -0.15
N TYR A 116 1.96 17.77 0.21
CA TYR A 116 0.82 17.49 -0.68
C TYR A 116 0.06 18.79 -0.94
N VAL A 117 0.09 19.25 -2.18
CA VAL A 117 -0.76 20.37 -2.64
C VAL A 117 -2.19 19.86 -2.66
N LEU A 118 -2.94 20.13 -1.58
CA LEU A 118 -4.39 20.02 -1.58
C LEU A 118 -4.92 21.18 -2.41
N GLU A 119 -5.27 20.91 -3.66
CA GLU A 119 -6.01 21.85 -4.49
C GLU A 119 -7.45 21.92 -3.96
N SER A 120 -7.66 22.83 -3.00
CA SER A 120 -8.98 23.29 -2.58
C SER A 120 -9.56 24.13 -3.72
N THR A 121 -10.48 23.57 -4.48
CA THR A 121 -11.41 24.35 -5.31
C THR A 121 -12.76 24.36 -4.60
N ALA A 122 -12.98 25.43 -3.85
CA ALA A 122 -14.29 25.86 -3.42
C ALA A 122 -14.87 26.81 -4.47
N ALA A 123 -16.08 26.51 -4.94
CA ALA A 123 -17.05 27.48 -5.43
C ALA A 123 -18.45 26.88 -5.29
#